data_AF-A0A8I2G2T8-F1
#
_entry.id   AF-A0A8I2G2T8-F1
#
_cell.length_a   1.000
_cell.length_b   1.000
_cell.length_c   1.000
_cell.angle_alpha   90.00
_cell.angle_beta   90.00
_cell.angle_gamma   90.00
#
_symmetry.space_group_name_H-M   'P 1'
#
loop_
_entity.id
_entity.type
_entity.pdbx_description
1 polymer ?
#
loop_
_entity_poly.entity_id
_entity_poly.type
_entity_poly.pdbx_seq_one_letter_code
_entity_poly.pdbx_strand_id
1 'polypeptide(L)'
;MKKILSVLFILSFTAYCCQKETNQRLEVSQRYEDGKKKTLHKYSGKGEFEKLVEIVTYNKAGQIIEVKNLAAQTKKMMWWHKNGEIRWEEFYQDGEPLGEGNRGSRVRAI
;
A
#
# COMPACT_ATOMS: atom_id res chain seq x y z
N MET A 1 38.00 23.08 15.76
CA MET A 1 36.69 22.57 16.19
C MET A 1 35.50 23.23 15.49
N LYS A 2 35.44 24.57 15.36
CA LYS A 2 34.32 25.26 14.69
C LYS A 2 34.11 24.88 13.21
N LYS A 3 35.20 24.69 12.44
CA LYS A 3 35.12 24.30 11.01
C LYS A 3 34.62 22.85 10.78
N ILE A 4 34.89 21.94 11.72
CA ILE A 4 34.46 20.53 11.64
C ILE A 4 32.94 20.45 11.91
N LEU A 5 32.44 21.26 12.84
CA LEU A 5 31.00 21.36 13.14
C LEU A 5 30.20 21.86 11.93
N SER A 6 30.75 22.80 11.14
CA SER A 6 30.14 23.32 9.91
C SER A 6 30.05 22.26 8.81
N VAL A 7 31.08 21.42 8.66
CA VAL A 7 31.11 20.34 7.66
C VAL A 7 30.12 19.23 8.00
N LEU A 8 29.99 18.88 9.28
CA LEU A 8 28.99 17.91 9.76
C LEU A 8 27.55 18.40 9.54
N PHE A 9 27.30 19.70 9.72
CA PHE A 9 25.99 20.30 9.48
C PHE A 9 25.59 20.23 7.99
N ILE A 10 26.53 20.50 7.08
CA ILE A 10 26.31 20.40 5.61
C ILE A 10 26.09 18.95 5.17
N LEU A 11 26.86 17.99 5.70
CA LEU A 11 26.68 16.56 5.46
C LEU A 11 25.32 16.03 5.96
N SER A 12 24.83 16.57 7.08
CA SER A 12 23.49 16.21 7.57
C SER A 12 22.37 16.78 6.68
N PHE A 13 22.58 17.97 6.11
CA PHE A 13 21.60 18.64 5.24
C PHE A 13 21.50 17.95 3.86
N THR A 14 22.61 17.46 3.30
CA THR A 14 22.59 16.71 2.04
C THR A 14 22.01 15.30 2.20
N ALA A 15 22.17 14.66 3.37
CA ALA A 15 21.51 13.40 3.68
C ALA A 15 19.97 13.56 3.82
N TYR A 16 19.49 14.69 4.36
CA TYR A 16 18.06 15.04 4.40
C TYR A 16 17.50 15.36 3.01
N CYS A 17 18.25 16.06 2.15
CA CYS A 17 17.84 16.34 0.76
C CYS A 17 17.87 15.10 -0.16
N CYS A 18 18.50 14.00 0.27
CA CYS A 18 18.46 12.71 -0.42
C CYS A 18 17.26 11.86 0.04
N GLN A 19 16.21 12.49 0.57
CA GLN A 19 14.93 11.83 0.78
C GLN A 19 14.38 11.49 -0.60
N LYS A 20 14.59 10.23 -0.99
CA LYS A 20 14.16 9.64 -2.26
C LYS A 20 12.70 9.99 -2.48
N GLU A 21 12.41 10.99 -3.33
CA GLU A 21 11.05 11.31 -3.78
C GLU A 21 10.48 10.00 -4.33
N THR A 22 9.64 9.33 -3.56
CA THR A 22 8.84 8.25 -4.11
C THR A 22 7.82 8.95 -5.00
N ASN A 23 7.95 8.78 -6.31
CA ASN A 23 6.98 9.23 -7.31
C ASN A 23 5.67 8.43 -7.17
N GLN A 24 5.08 8.44 -5.97
CA GLN A 24 3.87 7.72 -5.60
C GLN A 24 2.87 8.68 -5.00
N ARG A 25 1.69 8.75 -5.60
CA ARG A 25 0.55 9.54 -5.15
C ARG A 25 -0.56 8.62 -4.67
N LEU A 26 -1.11 8.92 -3.50
CA LEU A 26 -2.24 8.18 -2.92
C LEU A 26 -3.50 9.04 -2.97
N GLU A 27 -4.58 8.48 -3.48
CA GLU A 27 -5.86 9.17 -3.64
C GLU A 27 -6.99 8.30 -3.10
N VAL A 28 -7.80 8.83 -2.18
CA VAL A 28 -9.02 8.15 -1.73
C VAL A 28 -10.10 8.40 -2.78
N SER A 29 -10.33 7.43 -3.66
CA SER A 29 -11.30 7.56 -4.77
C SER A 29 -12.74 7.33 -4.32
N GLN A 30 -12.95 6.56 -3.25
CA GLN A 30 -14.28 6.31 -2.69
C GLN A 30 -14.26 6.30 -1.16
N ARG A 31 -15.36 6.77 -0.59
CA ARG A 31 -15.65 6.73 0.85
C ARG A 31 -17.01 6.09 1.09
N TYR A 32 -17.18 5.55 2.29
CA TYR A 32 -18.49 5.21 2.82
C TYR A 32 -19.22 6.48 3.30
N GLU A 33 -20.53 6.36 3.57
CA GLU A 33 -21.34 7.46 4.11
C GLU A 33 -20.80 8.03 5.43
N ASP A 34 -20.15 7.19 6.24
CA ASP A 34 -19.49 7.59 7.50
C ASP A 34 -18.12 8.25 7.28
N GLY A 35 -17.74 8.52 6.03
CA GLY A 35 -16.48 9.17 5.65
C GLY A 35 -15.26 8.25 5.67
N LYS A 36 -15.37 7.00 6.13
CA LYS A 36 -14.25 6.04 6.10
C LYS A 36 -13.88 5.71 4.66
N LYS A 37 -12.59 5.43 4.44
CA LYS A 37 -12.05 5.04 3.13
C LYS A 37 -12.72 3.74 2.68
N LYS A 38 -13.18 3.71 1.44
CA LYS A 38 -13.68 2.51 0.77
C LYS A 38 -12.68 2.03 -0.28
N THR A 39 -12.12 2.95 -1.05
CA THR A 39 -11.14 2.64 -2.09
C THR A 39 -10.00 3.66 -2.06
N LEU A 40 -8.77 3.16 -2.11
CA LEU A 40 -7.54 3.95 -2.23
C LEU A 40 -6.84 3.57 -3.54
N HIS A 41 -6.57 4.57 -4.35
CA HIS A 41 -5.79 4.44 -5.58
C HIS A 41 -4.36 4.87 -5.30
N LYS A 42 -3.42 4.08 -5.82
CA LYS A 42 -2.00 4.39 -5.82
C LYS A 42 -1.53 4.60 -7.25
N TYR A 43 -1.00 5.78 -7.49
CA TYR A 43 -0.40 6.17 -8.76
C TYR A 43 1.11 6.13 -8.64
N SER A 44 1.79 5.82 -9.75
CA SER A 44 3.24 5.86 -9.88
C SER A 44 3.63 6.67 -11.11
N GLY A 45 4.64 7.51 -10.99
CA GLY A 45 5.07 8.44 -12.04
C GLY A 45 5.01 9.90 -11.55
N LYS A 46 5.30 10.84 -12.43
CA LYS A 46 5.30 12.28 -12.12
C LYS A 46 4.58 13.05 -13.22
N GLY A 47 3.65 13.92 -12.83
CA GLY A 47 2.86 14.72 -13.77
C GLY A 47 2.07 13.85 -14.73
N GLU A 48 2.20 14.11 -16.03
CA GLU A 48 1.49 13.38 -17.09
C GLU A 48 1.85 11.88 -17.20
N PHE A 49 2.98 11.46 -16.60
CA PHE A 49 3.40 10.07 -16.58
C PHE A 49 2.84 9.28 -15.40
N GLU A 50 2.01 9.90 -14.55
CA GLU A 50 1.32 9.18 -13.48
C GLU A 50 0.38 8.10 -14.04
N LYS A 51 0.58 6.86 -13.59
CA LYS A 51 -0.25 5.72 -13.93
C LYS A 51 -0.81 5.09 -12.67
N LEU A 52 -2.08 4.70 -12.68
CA LEU A 52 -2.68 3.92 -11.61
C LEU A 52 -2.01 2.53 -11.60
N VAL A 53 -1.33 2.19 -10.50
CA VAL A 53 -0.58 0.93 -10.36
C VAL A 53 -1.19 -0.02 -9.36
N GLU A 54 -1.96 0.48 -8.39
CA GLU A 54 -2.57 -0.36 -7.36
C GLU A 54 -3.89 0.25 -6.87
N ILE A 55 -4.85 -0.63 -6.59
CA ILE A 55 -6.14 -0.30 -5.99
C ILE A 55 -6.27 -1.12 -4.70
N VAL A 56 -6.55 -0.45 -3.59
CA VAL A 56 -6.80 -1.07 -2.29
C VAL A 56 -8.24 -0.80 -1.89
N THR A 57 -9.00 -1.86 -1.66
CA THR A 57 -10.40 -1.78 -1.23
C THR A 57 -10.52 -2.21 0.23
N TYR A 58 -11.23 -1.40 1.00
CA TYR A 58 -11.49 -1.61 2.41
C TYR A 58 -12.95 -1.98 2.64
N ASN A 59 -13.24 -2.70 3.72
CA ASN A 59 -14.59 -2.85 4.25
C ASN A 59 -14.96 -1.70 5.22
N LYS A 60 -16.19 -1.65 5.73
CA LYS A 60 -16.65 -0.63 6.70
C LYS A 60 -15.89 -0.63 8.04
N ALA A 61 -15.24 -1.74 8.39
CA ALA A 61 -14.38 -1.83 9.56
C ALA A 61 -12.95 -1.31 9.30
N GLY A 62 -12.64 -0.91 8.06
CA GLY A 62 -11.32 -0.43 7.67
C GLY A 62 -10.31 -1.54 7.36
N GLN A 63 -10.76 -2.80 7.27
CA GLN A 63 -9.89 -3.92 6.89
C GLN A 63 -9.78 -3.99 5.37
N ILE A 64 -8.60 -4.32 4.86
CA ILE A 64 -8.39 -4.50 3.42
C ILE A 64 -9.06 -5.82 3.01
N ILE A 65 -9.92 -5.77 2.00
CA ILE A 65 -10.60 -6.96 1.46
C ILE A 65 -10.11 -7.31 0.05
N GLU A 66 -9.50 -6.35 -0.65
CA GLU A 66 -8.90 -6.55 -1.96
C GLU A 66 -7.68 -5.63 -2.13
N VAL A 67 -6.60 -6.18 -2.68
CA VAL A 67 -5.48 -5.43 -3.24
C VAL A 67 -5.31 -5.87 -4.69
N LYS A 68 -5.46 -4.96 -5.64
CA LYS A 68 -5.25 -5.21 -7.07
C LYS A 68 -4.02 -4.45 -7.54
N ASN A 69 -2.97 -5.17 -7.90
CA ASN A 69 -1.77 -4.59 -8.52
C ASN A 69 -1.94 -4.65 -10.04
N LEU A 70 -2.17 -3.50 -10.65
CA LEU A 70 -2.42 -3.37 -12.09
C LEU A 70 -1.14 -3.56 -12.90
N ALA A 71 0.01 -3.14 -12.37
CA ALA A 71 1.29 -3.27 -13.07
C ALA A 71 1.75 -4.73 -13.15
N ALA A 72 1.52 -5.51 -12.09
CA ALA A 72 1.85 -6.92 -12.03
C ALA A 72 0.70 -7.84 -12.47
N GLN A 73 -0.48 -7.28 -12.77
CA GLN A 73 -1.71 -8.03 -13.09
C GLN A 73 -2.07 -9.07 -12.01
N THR A 74 -1.81 -8.74 -10.74
CA THR A 74 -2.15 -9.60 -9.61
C THR A 74 -3.27 -9.02 -8.77
N LYS A 75 -3.99 -9.91 -8.08
CA LYS A 75 -5.04 -9.53 -7.12
C LYS A 75 -4.97 -10.43 -5.90
N LYS A 76 -5.05 -9.85 -4.71
CA LYS A 76 -5.20 -10.57 -3.45
C LYS A 76 -6.56 -10.24 -2.85
N MET A 77 -7.33 -11.26 -2.48
CA MET A 77 -8.61 -11.14 -1.78
C MET A 77 -8.44 -11.61 -0.33
N MET A 78 -9.06 -10.92 0.62
CA MET A 78 -9.00 -11.29 2.04
C MET A 78 -10.40 -11.27 2.67
N TRP A 79 -10.72 -12.34 3.39
CA TRP A 79 -11.91 -12.45 4.20
C TRP A 79 -11.52 -12.46 5.66
N TRP A 80 -12.30 -11.76 6.48
CA TRP A 80 -11.98 -11.55 7.88
C TRP A 80 -13.03 -12.21 8.78
N HIS A 81 -12.57 -12.72 9.91
CA HIS A 81 -13.42 -13.05 11.04
C HIS A 81 -13.89 -11.79 11.75
N LYS A 82 -14.98 -11.90 12.52
CA LYS A 82 -15.51 -10.79 13.34
C LYS A 82 -14.51 -10.28 14.38
N ASN A 83 -13.57 -11.13 14.82
CA ASN A 83 -12.52 -10.78 15.78
C ASN A 83 -11.35 -10.00 15.16
N GLY A 84 -11.37 -9.76 13.84
CA GLY A 84 -10.32 -9.03 13.15
C GLY A 84 -9.20 -9.89 12.57
N GLU A 85 -9.24 -11.22 12.75
CA GLU A 85 -8.27 -12.14 12.15
C GLU A 85 -8.64 -12.48 10.70
N ILE A 86 -7.64 -12.80 9.88
CA ILE A 86 -7.85 -13.26 8.51
C ILE A 86 -8.43 -14.67 8.55
N ARG A 87 -9.57 -14.87 7.91
CA ARG A 87 -10.24 -16.15 7.74
C ARG A 87 -9.65 -16.93 6.56
N TRP A 88 -9.48 -16.23 5.44
CA TRP A 88 -9.11 -16.82 4.16
C TRP A 88 -8.44 -15.76 3.27
N GLU A 89 -7.48 -16.18 2.47
CA GLU A 89 -6.84 -15.33 1.46
C GLU A 89 -6.77 -16.06 0.12
N GLU A 90 -7.05 -15.37 -0.97
CA GLU A 90 -6.85 -15.89 -2.32
C GLU A 90 -5.96 -14.97 -3.13
N PHE A 91 -5.11 -15.58 -3.96
CA PHE A 91 -4.18 -14.89 -4.83
C PHE A 91 -4.52 -15.22 -6.28
N TYR A 92 -4.51 -14.19 -7.12
CA TYR A 92 -4.80 -14.28 -8.53
C TYR A 92 -3.67 -13.65 -9.33
N GLN A 93 -3.36 -14.23 -10.49
CA GLN A 93 -2.45 -13.69 -11.49
C GLN A 93 -3.12 -13.78 -12.86
N ASP A 94 -3.11 -12.67 -13.60
CA ASP A 94 -3.74 -12.56 -14.92
C ASP A 94 -5.24 -12.95 -14.91
N GLY A 95 -5.90 -12.77 -13.76
CA GLY A 95 -7.31 -13.11 -13.54
C GLY A 95 -7.56 -14.53 -13.03
N GLU A 96 -6.57 -15.41 -13.09
CA GLU A 96 -6.68 -16.81 -12.68
C GLU A 96 -6.19 -17.03 -11.24
N PRO A 97 -6.84 -17.90 -10.44
CA PRO A 97 -6.40 -18.21 -9.09
C PRO A 97 -5.07 -19.00 -9.12
N LEU A 98 -4.09 -18.56 -8.32
CA LEU A 98 -2.77 -19.19 -8.22
C LEU A 98 -2.74 -20.49 -7.40
N GLY A 99 -3.88 -20.90 -6.82
CA GLY A 99 -4.00 -22.11 -6.01
C GLY A 99 -5.13 -22.02 -4.99
N GLU A 100 -5.25 -23.05 -4.14
CA GLU A 100 -6.19 -23.01 -3.00
C GLU A 100 -5.77 -21.90 -2.03
N GLY A 101 -6.74 -21.09 -1.63
CA GLY A 101 -6.51 -20.01 -0.67
C GLY A 101 -5.99 -20.51 0.67
N ASN A 102 -5.20 -19.68 1.35
CA ASN A 102 -4.68 -20.03 2.67
C ASN A 102 -5.77 -19.77 3.73
N ARG A 103 -6.17 -20.81 4.48
CA ARG A 103 -6.94 -20.63 5.72
C ARG A 103 -6.01 -19.96 6.73
N GLY A 104 -6.42 -18.81 7.28
CA GLY A 104 -5.59 -17.89 8.04
C GLY A 104 -4.48 -18.54 8.87
N SER A 105 -3.24 -18.45 8.38
CA SER A 105 -2.06 -18.67 9.21
C SER A 105 -1.92 -17.48 10.14
N ARG A 106 -1.72 -17.71 11.44
CA ARG A 106 -1.34 -16.68 12.42
C ARG A 106 -0.07 -15.96 11.95
N VAL A 107 -0.19 -14.89 11.18
CA VAL A 107 0.92 -13.97 10.96
C VAL A 107 0.94 -13.03 12.16
N ARG A 108 1.73 -13.39 13.18
CA ARG A 108 2.12 -12.41 14.20
C ARG A 108 2.93 -11.34 13.50
N ALA A 109 2.44 -10.11 13.53
CA ALA A 109 3.28 -8.95 13.26
C ALA A 109 4.40 -8.94 14.30
N ILE A 110 5.64 -8.85 13.84
CA ILE A 110 6.83 -8.53 14.64
C ILE A 110 6.94 -7.01 14.68
#